data_AF-A0A349MAH4-F1
#
_entry.id   AF-A0A349MAH4-F1
#
_cell.length_a   1.000
_cell.length_b   1.000
_cell.length_c   1.000
_cell.angle_alpha   90.00
_cell.angle_beta   90.00
_cell.angle_gamma   90.00
#
_symmetry.space_group_name_H-M   'P 1'
#
loop_
_entity.id
_entity.type
_entity.pdbx_description
1 polymer ?
#
loop_
_entity_poly.entity_id
_entity_poly.type
_entity_poly.pdbx_seq_one_letter_code
_entity_poly.pdbx_strand_id
1 'polypeptide(L)'
;MSNHETFKPQSGSSKRRIESQRRPIWTVKLSRFCVKIFGWQLRGQLPPQFWRTTLVIWAQKKWQVRALAAVMPVRVHLLQAPTLSDRERIEESLVHFNRGLTNATTTSATNEDLKAIVTAAHEANSRITLCAWEERRRFVHIHAPFKTSAFPDRDVHYMRRYFGYFAKSSVIQSTE
;
A
#
# COMPACT_ATOMS: atom_id res chain seq x y z
N MET A 1 -60.39 -2.80 11.74
CA MET A 1 -59.38 -3.83 11.43
C MET A 1 -58.43 -3.21 10.41
N SER A 2 -57.32 -2.62 10.86
CA SER A 2 -56.32 -2.01 9.96
C SER A 2 -55.23 -3.03 9.66
N ASN A 3 -55.05 -3.35 8.37
CA ASN A 3 -53.98 -4.23 7.92
C ASN A 3 -52.65 -3.48 8.01
N HIS A 4 -51.79 -3.96 8.92
CA HIS A 4 -50.37 -3.64 8.97
C HIS A 4 -49.67 -4.38 7.82
N GLU A 5 -49.45 -3.73 6.68
CA GLU A 5 -48.47 -4.20 5.72
C GLU A 5 -47.07 -3.85 6.23
N THR A 6 -46.41 -4.86 6.80
CA THR A 6 -45.03 -4.79 7.23
C THR A 6 -44.14 -4.85 6.00
N PHE A 7 -43.57 -3.71 5.62
CA PHE A 7 -42.54 -3.61 4.59
C PHE A 7 -41.30 -4.40 5.05
N LYS A 8 -41.09 -5.60 4.50
CA LYS A 8 -39.83 -6.35 4.66
C LYS A 8 -38.80 -5.79 3.69
N PRO A 9 -37.66 -5.25 4.15
CA PRO A 9 -36.59 -4.89 3.24
C PRO A 9 -36.03 -6.17 2.61
N GLN A 10 -36.04 -6.23 1.28
CA GLN A 10 -35.38 -7.30 0.52
C GLN A 10 -33.87 -7.25 0.79
N SER A 11 -33.39 -8.16 1.65
CA SER A 11 -31.97 -8.40 1.86
C SER A 11 -31.40 -9.15 0.66
N GLY A 12 -31.02 -8.41 -0.37
CA GLY A 12 -30.50 -8.96 -1.62
C GLY A 12 -29.33 -8.16 -2.19
N SER A 13 -28.41 -7.62 -1.36
CA SER A 13 -27.17 -7.10 -1.91
C SER A 13 -26.23 -8.27 -2.21
N SER A 14 -26.29 -8.75 -3.45
CA SER A 14 -25.24 -9.58 -4.02
C SER A 14 -23.93 -8.78 -3.88
N LYS A 15 -23.12 -9.11 -2.87
CA LYS A 15 -21.77 -8.56 -2.68
C LYS A 15 -20.98 -8.99 -3.91
N ARG A 16 -20.99 -8.16 -4.97
CA ARG A 16 -20.10 -8.33 -6.12
C ARG A 16 -18.70 -8.48 -5.56
N ARG A 17 -18.13 -9.68 -5.72
CA ARG A 17 -16.75 -9.95 -5.32
C ARG A 17 -15.88 -9.17 -6.28
N ILE A 18 -15.44 -7.98 -5.85
CA ILE A 18 -14.52 -7.19 -6.66
C ILE A 18 -13.21 -8.00 -6.72
N GLU A 19 -12.79 -8.36 -7.92
CA GLU A 19 -11.57 -9.12 -8.16
C GLU A 19 -10.38 -8.18 -8.30
N SER A 20 -9.19 -8.60 -7.86
CA SER A 20 -7.99 -7.82 -8.07
C SER A 20 -7.64 -7.76 -9.57
N GLN A 21 -7.38 -6.56 -10.09
CA GLN A 21 -6.90 -6.40 -11.46
C GLN A 21 -5.45 -6.89 -11.54
N ARG A 22 -5.28 -8.17 -11.86
CA ARG A 22 -3.97 -8.80 -12.01
C ARG A 22 -3.26 -8.27 -13.25
N ARG A 23 -1.94 -8.16 -13.17
CA ARG A 23 -1.08 -7.90 -14.33
C ARG A 23 -0.73 -9.21 -15.03
N PRO A 24 -0.48 -9.20 -16.35
CA PRO A 24 0.09 -10.34 -17.04
C PRO A 24 1.42 -10.75 -16.40
N ILE A 25 1.62 -12.06 -16.17
CA ILE A 25 2.81 -12.59 -15.49
C ILE A 25 4.09 -12.17 -16.20
N TRP A 26 4.08 -12.11 -17.54
CA TRP A 26 5.24 -11.70 -18.33
C TRP A 26 5.66 -10.25 -18.07
N THR A 27 4.70 -9.32 -17.92
CA THR A 27 5.03 -7.92 -17.57
C THR A 27 5.71 -7.83 -16.21
N VAL A 28 5.22 -8.61 -15.24
CA VAL A 28 5.77 -8.64 -13.89
C VAL A 28 7.17 -9.24 -13.90
N LYS A 29 7.38 -10.34 -14.63
CA LYS A 29 8.70 -10.96 -14.82
C LYS A 29 9.68 -9.98 -15.47
N LEU A 30 9.27 -9.27 -16.52
CA LEU A 30 10.09 -8.27 -17.18
C LEU A 30 10.45 -7.11 -16.24
N SER A 31 9.48 -6.53 -15.53
CA SER A 31 9.77 -5.45 -14.58
C SER A 31 10.72 -5.90 -13.46
N ARG A 32 10.54 -7.11 -12.93
CA ARG A 32 11.46 -7.68 -11.93
C ARG A 32 12.85 -7.92 -12.50
N PHE A 33 12.93 -8.34 -13.75
CA PHE A 33 14.20 -8.53 -14.46
C PHE A 33 14.92 -7.20 -14.67
N CYS A 34 14.23 -6.14 -15.10
CA CYS A 34 14.81 -4.80 -15.23
C CYS A 34 15.39 -4.32 -13.89
N VAL A 35 14.63 -4.44 -12.79
CA VAL A 35 15.11 -4.07 -11.44
C VAL A 35 16.38 -4.84 -11.09
N LYS A 36 16.45 -6.15 -11.39
CA LYS A 36 17.66 -6.97 -11.19
C LYS A 36 18.84 -6.56 -12.06
N ILE A 37 18.63 -6.22 -13.34
CA ILE A 37 19.68 -5.72 -14.23
C ILE A 37 20.27 -4.43 -13.67
N PHE A 38 19.44 -3.54 -13.13
CA PHE A 38 19.89 -2.36 -12.40
C PHE A 38 20.44 -2.69 -11.01
N GLY A 39 20.95 -3.90 -10.78
CA GLY A 39 21.62 -4.33 -9.55
C GLY A 39 20.75 -4.40 -8.31
N TRP A 40 19.43 -4.28 -8.42
CA TRP A 40 18.52 -4.30 -7.28
C TRP A 40 17.99 -5.71 -7.00
N GLN A 41 18.01 -6.10 -5.73
CA GLN A 41 17.45 -7.37 -5.25
C GLN A 41 16.06 -7.14 -4.65
N LEU A 42 15.03 -7.82 -5.14
CA LEU A 42 13.72 -7.82 -4.47
C LEU A 42 13.75 -8.80 -3.30
N ARG A 43 13.45 -8.32 -2.09
CA ARG A 43 13.37 -9.13 -0.87
C ARG A 43 11.98 -9.04 -0.28
N GLY A 44 11.39 -10.20 0.01
CA GLY A 44 10.04 -10.29 0.53
C GLY A 44 9.18 -11.25 -0.27
N GLN A 45 8.18 -11.81 0.39
CA GLN A 45 7.16 -12.62 -0.27
C GLN A 45 5.95 -11.75 -0.55
N LEU A 46 5.66 -11.56 -1.84
CA LEU A 46 4.45 -10.92 -2.29
C LEU A 46 3.31 -11.94 -2.17
N PRO A 47 2.36 -11.81 -1.22
CA PRO A 47 1.27 -12.76 -1.16
C PRO A 47 0.45 -12.73 -2.44
N PRO A 48 -0.16 -13.86 -2.82
CA PRO A 48 -1.02 -13.93 -4.00
C PRO A 48 -2.27 -13.05 -3.86
N GLN A 49 -2.62 -12.65 -2.63
CA GLN A 49 -3.81 -11.88 -2.28
C GLN A 49 -3.42 -10.43 -1.89
N PHE A 50 -3.10 -9.59 -2.87
CA PHE A 50 -2.99 -8.13 -2.70
C PHE A 50 -4.34 -7.40 -2.72
N TRP A 51 -5.42 -8.12 -2.44
CA TRP A 51 -6.75 -7.54 -2.41
C TRP A 51 -6.87 -6.51 -1.27
N ARG A 52 -7.22 -5.26 -1.63
CA ARG A 52 -7.37 -4.10 -0.72
C ARG A 52 -6.13 -3.88 0.15
N THR A 53 -4.99 -3.67 -0.51
CA THR A 53 -3.73 -3.36 0.16
C THR A 53 -3.28 -1.94 -0.21
N THR A 54 -2.76 -1.21 0.77
CA THR A 54 -2.04 0.04 0.58
C THR A 54 -0.54 -0.23 0.75
N LEU A 55 0.22 -0.01 -0.32
CA LEU A 55 1.67 -0.03 -0.31
C LEU A 55 2.16 1.29 0.27
N VAL A 56 2.89 1.23 1.38
CA VAL A 56 3.50 2.40 2.01
C VAL A 56 4.99 2.36 1.70
N ILE A 57 5.46 3.34 0.95
CA ILE A 57 6.73 3.26 0.23
C ILE A 57 7.70 4.29 0.78
N TRP A 58 8.79 3.80 1.38
CA TRP A 58 9.99 4.59 1.58
C TRP A 58 10.86 4.53 0.33
N ALA A 59 11.01 5.66 -0.35
CA ALA A 59 11.78 5.81 -1.57
C ALA A 59 12.41 7.20 -1.62
N GLN A 60 13.66 7.28 -2.05
CA GLN A 60 14.38 8.55 -2.22
C GLN A 60 14.10 9.20 -3.58
N LYS A 61 13.79 8.38 -4.59
CA LYS A 61 13.67 8.81 -5.99
C LYS A 61 12.27 8.50 -6.54
N LYS A 62 11.67 9.42 -7.29
CA LYS A 62 10.31 9.23 -7.86
C LYS A 62 10.18 7.97 -8.73
N TRP A 63 11.24 7.58 -9.44
CA TRP A 63 11.23 6.38 -10.28
C TRP A 63 11.12 5.08 -9.46
N GLN A 64 11.59 5.06 -8.21
CA GLN A 64 11.53 3.89 -7.32
C GLN A 64 10.08 3.52 -6.98
N VAL A 65 9.23 4.52 -6.80
CA VAL A 65 7.79 4.35 -6.58
C VAL A 65 7.14 3.67 -7.80
N ARG A 66 7.45 4.18 -9.00
CA ARG A 66 6.93 3.62 -10.27
C ARG A 66 7.46 2.21 -10.53
N ALA A 67 8.74 1.97 -10.27
CA ALA A 67 9.36 0.66 -10.41
C ALA A 67 8.72 -0.35 -9.45
N LEU A 68 8.50 0.04 -8.20
CA LEU A 68 7.82 -0.80 -7.22
C LEU A 68 6.39 -1.14 -7.66
N ALA A 69 5.62 -0.16 -8.14
CA ALA A 69 4.29 -0.38 -8.68
C ALA A 69 4.25 -1.33 -9.91
N ALA A 70 5.33 -1.34 -10.71
CA ALA A 70 5.46 -2.20 -11.89
C ALA A 70 5.80 -3.67 -11.55
N VAL A 71 6.56 -3.92 -10.46
CA VAL A 71 6.92 -5.29 -10.05
C VAL A 71 5.83 -6.03 -9.27
N MET A 72 4.75 -5.34 -8.92
CA MET A 72 3.60 -5.92 -8.24
C MET A 72 2.77 -6.80 -9.18
N PRO A 73 2.21 -7.93 -8.71
CA PRO A 73 1.40 -8.81 -9.53
C PRO A 73 0.00 -8.25 -9.86
N VAL A 74 -0.35 -7.10 -9.28
CA VAL A 74 -1.63 -6.41 -9.42
C VAL A 74 -1.39 -4.99 -9.94
N ARG A 75 -2.43 -4.39 -10.52
CA ARG A 75 -2.39 -2.97 -10.88
C ARG A 75 -2.41 -2.13 -9.61
N VAL A 76 -1.54 -1.13 -9.61
CA VAL A 76 -1.30 -0.24 -8.47
C VAL A 76 -1.63 1.18 -8.91
N HIS A 77 -2.49 1.84 -8.15
CA HIS A 77 -2.77 3.27 -8.25
C HIS A 77 -1.88 4.04 -7.27
N LEU A 78 -1.21 5.08 -7.75
CA LEU A 78 -0.42 5.96 -6.89
C LEU A 78 -1.35 7.05 -6.35
N LEU A 79 -1.58 7.05 -5.04
CA LEU A 79 -2.34 8.09 -4.36
C LEU A 79 -1.63 9.43 -4.50
N GLN A 80 -2.41 10.50 -4.56
CA GLN A 80 -1.86 11.86 -4.58
C GLN A 80 -1.44 12.22 -3.15
N ALA A 81 -0.15 12.20 -2.86
CA ALA A 81 0.42 12.63 -1.58
C ALA A 81 1.47 13.73 -1.82
N PRO A 82 1.69 14.68 -0.89
CA PRO A 82 1.07 14.83 0.44
C PRO A 82 -0.16 15.76 0.47
N THR A 83 -0.67 16.18 -0.69
CA THR A 83 -1.61 17.32 -0.81
C THR A 83 -3.06 17.01 -0.42
N LEU A 84 -3.39 15.79 -0.02
CA LEU A 84 -4.76 15.39 0.31
C LEU A 84 -5.00 15.40 1.83
N SER A 85 -6.17 15.90 2.23
CA SER A 85 -6.72 15.67 3.56
C SER A 85 -6.96 14.17 3.80
N ASP A 86 -7.05 13.76 5.07
CA ASP A 86 -7.33 12.37 5.45
C ASP A 86 -8.59 11.83 4.74
N ARG A 87 -9.63 12.66 4.63
CA ARG A 87 -10.88 12.32 3.98
C ARG A 87 -10.70 12.06 2.48
N GLU A 88 -10.03 12.95 1.77
CA GLU A 88 -9.79 12.79 0.33
C GLU A 88 -8.94 11.55 0.05
N ARG A 89 -7.96 11.25 0.93
CA ARG A 89 -7.16 10.03 0.83
C ARG A 89 -7.99 8.76 1.03
N ILE A 90 -8.93 8.77 1.96
CA ILE A 90 -9.88 7.66 2.19
C ILE A 90 -10.77 7.48 0.96
N GLU A 91 -11.36 8.56 0.46
CA GLU A 91 -12.25 8.54 -0.70
C GLU A 91 -11.53 8.05 -1.96
N GLU A 92 -10.34 8.58 -2.26
CA GLU A 92 -9.49 8.11 -3.35
C GLU A 92 -9.18 6.61 -3.16
N SER A 93 -8.77 6.22 -1.96
CA SER A 93 -8.42 4.82 -1.67
C SER A 93 -9.59 3.87 -1.94
N LEU A 94 -10.79 4.21 -1.47
CA LEU A 94 -12.01 3.43 -1.65
C LEU A 94 -12.42 3.33 -3.13
N VAL A 95 -12.33 4.43 -3.89
CA VAL A 95 -12.62 4.43 -5.33
C VAL A 95 -11.75 3.42 -6.08
N HIS A 96 -10.45 3.40 -5.79
CA HIS A 96 -9.52 2.50 -6.48
C HIS A 96 -9.64 1.06 -6.00
N PHE A 97 -9.87 0.82 -4.71
CA PHE A 97 -10.19 -0.51 -4.20
C PHE A 97 -11.47 -1.08 -4.83
N ASN A 98 -12.50 -0.25 -5.01
CA ASN A 98 -13.75 -0.66 -5.66
C ASN A 98 -13.58 -0.99 -7.17
N ARG A 99 -12.51 -0.50 -7.79
CA ARG A 99 -12.08 -0.87 -9.15
C ARG A 99 -11.17 -2.09 -9.18
N GLY A 100 -10.85 -2.67 -8.03
CA GLY A 100 -9.95 -3.81 -7.89
C GLY A 100 -8.46 -3.49 -8.00
N LEU A 101 -8.09 -2.23 -7.79
CA LEU A 101 -6.71 -1.77 -7.77
C LEU A 101 -6.14 -1.86 -6.34
N THR A 102 -4.82 -1.92 -6.24
CA THR A 102 -4.06 -1.71 -5.00
C THR A 102 -3.64 -0.25 -4.94
N ASN A 103 -3.57 0.34 -3.76
CA ASN A 103 -3.11 1.72 -3.61
C ASN A 103 -1.64 1.75 -3.22
N ALA A 104 -0.95 2.82 -3.55
CA ALA A 104 0.41 3.07 -3.14
C ALA A 104 0.60 4.53 -2.77
N THR A 105 1.36 4.77 -1.72
CA THR A 105 1.71 6.11 -1.24
C THR A 105 3.16 6.12 -0.83
N THR A 106 3.85 7.24 -1.08
CA THR A 106 5.13 7.51 -0.43
C THR A 106 4.90 7.95 1.01
N THR A 107 5.93 7.83 1.85
CA THR A 107 5.93 8.32 3.22
C THR A 107 7.23 9.04 3.54
N SER A 108 7.15 10.08 4.38
CA SER A 108 8.30 10.73 5.02
C SER A 108 8.67 10.07 6.37
N ALA A 109 7.91 9.06 6.79
CA ALA A 109 8.04 8.36 8.06
C ALA A 109 7.94 9.25 9.32
N THR A 110 7.33 10.43 9.21
CA THR A 110 6.94 11.24 10.38
C THR A 110 5.73 10.62 11.07
N ASN A 111 5.53 10.89 12.36
CA ASN A 111 4.40 10.33 13.10
C ASN A 111 3.06 10.77 12.51
N GLU A 112 2.97 12.02 12.07
CA GLU A 112 1.78 12.64 11.52
C GLU A 112 1.40 11.99 10.17
N ASP A 113 2.37 11.82 9.26
CA ASP A 113 2.16 11.15 7.97
C ASP A 113 1.76 9.68 8.17
N LEU A 114 2.47 8.96 9.03
CA LEU A 114 2.17 7.57 9.33
C LEU A 114 0.79 7.41 9.98
N LYS A 115 0.38 8.34 10.86
CA LYS A 115 -0.94 8.35 11.47
C LYS A 115 -2.03 8.56 10.41
N ALA A 116 -1.86 9.53 9.52
CA ALA A 116 -2.77 9.74 8.39
C ALA A 116 -2.90 8.49 7.50
N ILE A 117 -1.78 7.81 7.22
CA ILE A 117 -1.76 6.55 6.47
C ILE A 117 -2.57 5.46 7.18
N VAL A 118 -2.30 5.24 8.48
CA VAL A 118 -2.95 4.19 9.28
C VAL A 118 -4.44 4.45 9.39
N THR A 119 -4.85 5.68 9.71
CA THR A 119 -6.26 6.08 9.76
C THR A 119 -6.95 5.80 8.43
N ALA A 120 -6.39 6.27 7.32
CA ALA A 120 -6.99 6.06 6.01
C ALA A 120 -7.09 4.57 5.65
N ALA A 121 -6.06 3.79 5.98
CA ALA A 121 -6.06 2.36 5.72
C ALA A 121 -7.09 1.60 6.56
N HIS A 122 -7.29 2.02 7.82
CA HIS A 122 -8.29 1.46 8.74
C HIS A 122 -9.72 1.73 8.24
N GLU A 123 -10.03 3.00 7.94
CA GLU A 123 -11.34 3.40 7.42
C GLU A 123 -11.66 2.72 6.09
N ALA A 124 -10.66 2.56 5.21
CA ALA A 124 -10.84 1.86 3.94
C ALA A 124 -10.93 0.31 4.07
N ASN A 125 -10.78 -0.22 5.29
CA ASN A 125 -10.65 -1.65 5.60
C ASN A 125 -9.60 -2.33 4.70
N SER A 126 -8.43 -1.71 4.63
CA SER A 126 -7.31 -2.13 3.79
C SER A 126 -6.14 -2.64 4.64
N ARG A 127 -5.39 -3.59 4.07
CA ARG A 127 -4.11 -4.02 4.64
C ARG A 127 -3.02 -3.01 4.30
N ILE A 128 -2.00 -2.93 5.14
CA ILE A 128 -0.79 -2.17 4.87
C ILE A 128 0.34 -3.13 4.49
N THR A 129 1.11 -2.77 3.47
CA THR A 129 2.38 -3.42 3.12
C THR A 129 3.47 -2.37 3.12
N LEU A 130 4.47 -2.54 3.97
CA LEU A 130 5.60 -1.61 4.03
C LEU A 130 6.63 -2.01 2.98
N CYS A 131 7.06 -1.04 2.20
CA CYS A 131 8.02 -1.22 1.14
C CYS A 131 9.15 -0.20 1.32
N ALA A 132 10.40 -0.63 1.19
CA ALA A 132 11.53 0.29 1.34
C ALA A 132 12.63 -0.04 0.33
N TRP A 133 13.16 1.01 -0.29
CA TRP A 133 14.38 0.94 -1.08
C TRP A 133 15.58 1.20 -0.17
N GLU A 134 16.55 0.27 -0.18
CA GLU A 134 17.79 0.36 0.58
C GLU A 134 18.97 0.44 -0.42
N GLU A 135 19.55 1.64 -0.54
CA GLU A 135 20.56 1.94 -1.57
C GLU A 135 21.88 1.20 -1.33
N ARG A 136 22.33 1.01 -0.08
CA ARG A 136 23.68 0.47 0.22
C ARG A 136 23.84 -0.96 -0.27
N ARG A 137 22.90 -1.84 0.06
CA ARG A 137 22.89 -3.25 -0.35
C ARG A 137 22.06 -3.46 -1.61
N ARG A 138 21.53 -2.38 -2.20
CA ARG A 138 20.68 -2.38 -3.40
C ARG A 138 19.58 -3.43 -3.32
N PHE A 139 18.74 -3.37 -2.29
CA PHE A 139 17.54 -4.20 -2.24
C PHE A 139 16.28 -3.40 -2.01
N VAL A 140 15.18 -3.96 -2.50
CA VAL A 140 13.83 -3.46 -2.29
C VAL A 140 13.16 -4.43 -1.35
N HIS A 141 12.92 -3.99 -0.12
CA HIS A 141 12.21 -4.79 0.88
C HIS A 141 10.71 -4.61 0.71
N ILE A 142 9.99 -5.72 0.70
CA ILE A 142 8.53 -5.76 0.63
C ILE A 142 8.05 -6.61 1.80
N HIS A 143 7.53 -5.95 2.82
CA HIS A 143 7.02 -6.60 4.02
C HIS A 143 5.74 -7.37 3.71
N ALA A 144 5.43 -8.41 4.50
CA ALA A 144 4.14 -9.09 4.41
C ALA A 144 2.99 -8.11 4.75
N PRO A 145 1.84 -8.16 4.07
CA PRO A 145 0.71 -7.32 4.41
C PRO A 145 0.17 -7.62 5.80
N PHE A 146 -0.19 -6.59 6.55
CA PHE A 146 -0.84 -6.69 7.86
C PHE A 146 -2.11 -5.84 7.90
N LYS A 147 -3.06 -6.20 8.76
CA LYS A 147 -4.25 -5.36 9.01
C LYS A 147 -3.88 -4.28 10.01
N THR A 148 -4.48 -3.10 9.87
CA THR A 148 -4.43 -2.09 10.94
C THR A 148 -5.08 -2.65 12.20
N SER A 149 -4.47 -2.36 13.35
CA SER A 149 -5.00 -2.74 14.65
C SER A 149 -6.02 -1.69 15.14
N ALA A 150 -6.72 -1.98 16.23
CA ALA A 150 -7.57 -1.00 16.91
C ALA A 150 -6.76 0.11 17.60
N PHE A 151 -5.43 0.01 17.62
CA PHE A 151 -4.52 0.92 18.32
C PHE A 151 -3.58 1.60 17.31
N PRO A 152 -3.98 2.72 16.68
CA PRO A 152 -3.21 3.33 15.59
C PRO A 152 -1.79 3.73 16.01
N ASP A 153 -1.58 4.14 17.26
CA ASP A 153 -0.25 4.51 17.76
C ASP A 153 0.74 3.32 17.77
N ARG A 154 0.24 2.09 17.98
CA ARG A 154 1.05 0.87 17.91
C ARG A 154 1.50 0.62 16.47
N ASP A 155 0.59 0.79 15.51
CA ASP A 155 0.87 0.60 14.09
C ASP A 155 1.84 1.68 13.60
N VAL A 156 1.64 2.94 13.99
CA VAL A 156 2.56 4.06 13.69
C VAL A 156 3.95 3.78 14.26
N HIS A 157 4.05 3.36 15.52
CA HIS A 157 5.34 3.03 16.13
C HIS A 157 6.04 1.87 15.41
N TYR A 158 5.28 0.84 15.02
CA TYR A 158 5.79 -0.28 14.22
C TYR A 158 6.31 0.17 12.86
N MET A 159 5.53 0.96 12.12
CA MET A 159 5.90 1.49 10.82
C MET A 159 7.12 2.42 10.91
N ARG A 160 7.17 3.29 11.92
CA ARG A 160 8.31 4.17 12.19
C ARG A 160 9.58 3.37 12.46
N ARG A 161 9.50 2.32 13.29
CA ARG A 161 10.64 1.42 13.54
C ARG A 161 11.10 0.75 12.24
N TYR A 162 10.17 0.25 11.44
CA TYR A 162 10.47 -0.37 10.15
C TYR A 162 11.21 0.60 9.22
N PHE A 163 10.66 1.79 8.96
CA PHE A 163 11.28 2.77 8.07
C PHE A 163 12.56 3.38 8.64
N GLY A 164 12.69 3.47 9.97
CA GLY A 164 13.89 3.94 10.64
C GLY A 164 15.14 3.12 10.32
N TYR A 165 15.02 1.82 10.06
CA TYR A 165 16.15 0.99 9.60
C TYR A 165 16.67 1.42 8.21
N PHE A 166 15.75 1.82 7.32
CA PHE A 166 16.08 2.22 5.95
C PHE A 166 16.55 3.68 5.89
N ALA A 167 15.98 4.56 6.72
CA ALA A 167 16.42 5.95 6.85
C ALA A 167 17.86 6.06 7.38
N LYS A 168 18.23 5.27 8.40
CA LYS A 168 19.61 5.26 8.93
C LYS A 168 20.62 4.76 7.90
N SER A 169 20.23 3.79 7.08
CA SER A 169 21.09 3.27 6.01
C SER A 169 21.35 4.32 4.92
N SER A 170 20.43 5.26 4.72
CA SER A 170 20.60 6.36 3.77
C SER A 170 21.40 7.55 4.30
N VAL A 171 21.35 7.87 5.60
CA VAL A 171 22.05 9.05 6.16
C VAL A 171 23.57 8.87 6.14
N ILE A 172 24.06 7.64 6.26
CA ILE A 172 25.51 7.35 6.20
C ILE A 172 26.11 7.78 4.84
N GLN A 173 25.31 7.87 3.76
CA GLN A 173 25.77 8.31 2.44
C GLN A 173 25.98 9.82 2.29
N SER A 174 25.45 10.65 3.19
CA SER A 174 25.52 12.12 3.04
C SER A 174 26.77 12.73 3.69
N THR A 175 27.63 11.90 4.28
CA THR A 175 28.73 12.31 5.17
C THR A 175 30.11 11.77 4.74
N GLU A 176 30.17 11.11 3.58
CA GLU A 176 31.41 10.67 2.89
C GLU A 176 31.52 11.41 1.56
#